data_AF-A0A0J6WGV7-F1
#
_entry.id   AF-A0A0J6WGV7-F1
#
_cell.length_a   1.000
_cell.length_b   1.000
_cell.length_c   1.000
_cell.angle_alpha   90.00
_cell.angle_beta   90.00
_cell.angle_gamma   90.00
#
_symmetry.space_group_name_H-M   'P 1'
#
loop_
_entity.id
_entity.type
_entity.pdbx_description
1 polymer ?
#
loop_
_entity_poly.entity_id
_entity_poly.type
_entity_poly.pdbx_seq_one_letter_code
_entity_poly.pdbx_strand_id
1 'polypeptide(L)' 'MTAQQRPLTRMDIRFGYVAARVGVTYDDKTCWAITDALIADAPLGTWSVEDGQVVTTADPDFWAIVTSVVGV' A
#
# COMPACT_ATOMS: atom_id res chain seq x y z
N MET A 1 11.81 22.75 6.00
CA MET A 1 11.15 22.04 7.12
C MET A 1 11.23 20.57 6.77
N THR A 2 12.13 19.82 7.39
CA THR A 2 12.21 18.36 7.21
C THR A 2 11.00 17.76 7.90
N ALA A 3 10.01 17.29 7.14
CA ALA A 3 8.90 16.53 7.70
C ALA A 3 9.49 15.36 8.50
N GLN A 4 9.19 15.32 9.79
CA GLN A 4 9.62 14.23 10.65
C GLN A 4 8.95 12.95 10.12
N GLN A 5 9.72 12.14 9.40
CA GLN A 5 9.28 10.86 8.85
C GLN A 5 8.99 9.92 10.02
N ARG A 6 7.73 9.92 10.49
CA ARG A 6 7.26 8.83 11.32
C ARG A 6 7.43 7.53 10.52
N PRO A 7 7.81 6.41 11.16
CA PRO A 7 7.84 5.13 10.46
C PRO A 7 6.47 4.85 9.84
N LEU A 8 6.45 4.51 8.55
CA LEU A 8 5.21 4.13 7.87
C LEU A 8 4.64 2.88 8.50
N THR A 9 3.33 2.91 8.70
CA THR A 9 2.59 1.78 9.25
C THR A 9 1.84 1.04 8.16
N ARG A 10 1.44 -0.19 8.47
CA ARG A 10 0.48 -0.96 7.66
C ARG A 10 -0.81 -0.16 7.37
N MET A 11 -1.26 0.67 8.31
CA MET A 11 -2.43 1.55 8.14
C MET A 11 -2.19 2.64 7.09
N ASP A 12 -1.01 3.25 7.08
CA ASP A 12 -0.67 4.27 6.10
C ASP A 12 -0.71 3.70 4.67
N ILE A 13 -0.23 2.46 4.46
CA ILE A 13 -0.32 1.79 3.15
C ILE A 13 -1.78 1.46 2.80
N ARG A 14 -2.54 0.89 3.74
CA ARG A 14 -3.97 0.54 3.54
C ARG A 14 -4.81 1.73 3.07
N PHE A 15 -4.65 2.89 3.72
CA PHE A 15 -5.48 4.06 3.47
C PHE A 15 -4.86 5.06 2.49
N GLY A 16 -3.54 5.18 2.47
CA GLY A 16 -2.82 6.12 1.61
C GLY A 16 -2.43 5.57 0.24
N TYR A 17 -2.25 4.24 0.10
CA TYR A 17 -1.83 3.64 -1.16
C TYR A 17 -2.89 2.72 -1.78
N VAL A 18 -3.40 1.75 -1.02
CA VAL A 18 -4.36 0.76 -1.50
C VAL A 18 -5.72 1.41 -1.74
N ALA A 19 -6.31 2.05 -0.72
CA ALA A 19 -7.61 2.72 -0.86
C ALA A 19 -7.62 3.78 -1.98
N ALA A 20 -6.51 4.50 -2.16
CA ALA A 20 -6.36 5.49 -3.23
C ALA A 20 -6.42 4.87 -4.64
N ARG A 21 -6.02 3.61 -4.81
CA ARG A 21 -5.96 2.92 -6.11
C ARG A 21 -7.20 2.07 -6.40
N VAL A 22 -7.71 1.33 -5.41
CA VAL A 22 -8.88 0.46 -5.60
C VAL A 22 -10.20 1.13 -5.27
N GLY A 23 -10.19 2.27 -4.58
CA GLY A 23 -11.40 2.96 -4.14
C GLY A 23 -12.29 2.08 -3.26
N VAL A 24 -13.56 1.95 -3.66
CA VAL A 24 -14.59 1.13 -2.98
C VAL A 24 -14.88 -0.19 -3.70
N THR A 25 -14.01 -0.59 -4.63
CA THR A 25 -14.22 -1.78 -5.48
C THR A 25 -14.25 -3.07 -4.67
N TYR A 26 -13.46 -3.14 -3.59
CA TYR A 26 -13.32 -4.31 -2.74
C TYR A 26 -13.76 -4.01 -1.32
N ASP A 27 -14.25 -5.04 -0.62
CA ASP A 27 -14.55 -4.94 0.80
C ASP A 27 -13.27 -4.71 1.64
N ASP A 28 -13.45 -4.33 2.90
CA ASP A 28 -12.31 -3.99 3.78
C ASP A 28 -11.37 -5.17 4.00
N LYS A 29 -11.89 -6.39 4.13
CA LYS A 29 -11.09 -7.60 4.33
C LYS A 29 -10.21 -7.86 3.10
N THR A 30 -10.76 -7.74 1.90
CA THR A 30 -10.01 -7.88 0.65
C THR A 30 -8.96 -6.78 0.52
N CYS A 31 -9.28 -5.53 0.87
CA CYS A 31 -8.28 -4.45 0.86
C CYS A 31 -7.14 -4.68 1.86
N TRP A 32 -7.42 -5.27 3.03
CA TRP A 32 -6.37 -5.67 3.98
C TRP A 32 -5.51 -6.81 3.44
N ALA A 33 -6.10 -7.80 2.77
CA ALA A 33 -5.34 -8.86 2.12
C ALA A 33 -4.42 -8.33 1.01
N ILE A 34 -4.90 -7.37 0.20
CA ILE A 34 -4.07 -6.66 -0.78
C ILE A 34 -2.93 -5.91 -0.08
N THR A 35 -3.22 -5.23 1.03
CA THR A 35 -2.20 -4.50 1.80
C THR A 35 -1.12 -5.44 2.33
N ASP A 36 -1.49 -6.62 2.83
CA ASP A 36 -0.54 -7.59 3.36
C ASP A 36 0.33 -8.20 2.27
N ALA A 37 -0.26 -8.56 1.13
CA ALA A 37 0.48 -9.05 -0.03
C ALA A 37 1.44 -7.96 -0.58
N LEU A 38 0.98 -6.71 -0.60
CA LEU A 38 1.79 -5.58 -1.03
C LEU A 38 2.98 -5.32 -0.09
N ILE A 39 2.81 -5.47 1.23
CA ILE A 39 3.90 -5.33 2.19
C ILE A 39 4.88 -6.52 2.13
N ALA A 40 4.40 -7.71 1.76
CA ALA A 40 5.25 -8.86 1.55
C ALA A 40 6.17 -8.68 0.33
N ASP A 41 5.65 -8.05 -0.74
CA ASP A 41 6.42 -7.73 -1.96
C ASP A 41 7.30 -6.48 -1.79
N ALA A 42 6.76 -5.45 -1.14
CA ALA A 42 7.44 -4.21 -0.81
C ALA A 42 7.48 -4.01 0.72
N PRO A 43 8.53 -4.45 1.42
CA PRO A 43 8.63 -4.32 2.88
C PRO A 43 8.54 -2.87 3.35
N LEU A 44 8.01 -2.64 4.56
CA LEU A 44 7.75 -1.28 5.11
C LEU A 44 8.92 -0.30 5.01
N GLY A 45 10.17 -0.78 5.09
CA GLY A 45 11.37 0.06 4.97
C GLY A 45 11.61 0.66 3.58
N THR A 46 10.86 0.23 2.57
CA THR A 46 10.91 0.75 1.19
C THR A 46 9.91 1.89 0.95
N TRP A 47 9.05 2.17 1.92
CA TRP A 47 7.97 3.14 1.81
C TRP A 47 8.34 4.47 2.46
N SER A 48 7.89 5.56 1.86
CA SER A 48 8.01 6.93 2.39
C SER A 48 6.71 7.72 2.17
N VAL A 49 6.54 8.80 2.93
CA VAL A 49 5.53 9.82 2.64
C VAL A 49 6.23 11.02 2.05
N GLU A 50 5.87 11.38 0.82
CA GLU A 50 6.43 12.49 0.06
C GLU A 50 5.28 13.39 -0.41
N ASP A 51 5.34 14.68 -0.06
CA ASP A 51 4.29 15.66 -0.37
C ASP A 51 2.86 15.21 0.00
N GLY A 52 2.73 14.44 1.09
CA GLY A 52 1.46 13.89 1.58
C GLY A 52 0.99 12.62 0.87
N GLN A 53 1.79 12.07 -0.05
CA GLN A 53 1.51 10.84 -0.77
C GLN A 53 2.34 9.69 -0.23
N VAL A 54 1.74 8.51 -0.11
CA VAL A 54 2.46 7.28 0.20
C VAL A 54 3.10 6.77 -1.08
N VAL A 55 4.44 6.69 -1.08
CA VAL A 55 5.25 6.23 -2.21
C VAL A 55 6.18 5.10 -1.76
N THR A 56 6.71 4.32 -2.71
CA THR A 56 7.65 3.23 -2.45
C THR A 56 8.72 3.17 -3.52
N THR A 57 9.93 2.82 -3.11
CA THR A 57 11.07 2.57 -4.01
C THR A 57 11.17 1.11 -4.45
N ALA A 58 10.37 0.21 -3.89
CA ALA A 58 10.35 -1.20 -4.26
C ALA A 58 9.67 -1.48 -5.62
N ASP A 59 8.85 -0.54 -6.09
CA ASP A 59 8.10 -0.63 -7.35
C ASP A 59 7.31 -1.94 -7.53
N PRO A 60 6.40 -2.29 -6.58
CA PRO A 60 5.63 -3.53 -6.66
C PRO A 60 4.63 -3.49 -7.83
N ASP A 61 4.43 -4.62 -8.51
CA ASP A 61 3.37 -4.77 -9.51
C ASP A 61 2.01 -4.87 -8.81
N PHE A 62 1.45 -3.69 -8.52
CA PHE A 62 0.24 -3.54 -7.75
C PHE A 62 -0.94 -4.34 -8.32
N TRP A 63 -1.13 -4.32 -9.64
CA TRP A 63 -2.28 -4.99 -10.26
C TRP A 63 -2.11 -6.50 -10.36
N ALA A 64 -0.87 -7.00 -10.52
CA ALA A 64 -0.60 -8.42 -10.38
C ALA A 64 -0.90 -8.92 -8.96
N ILE A 65 -0.52 -8.15 -7.94
CA ILE A 65 -0.83 -8.47 -6.53
C ILE A 65 -2.34 -8.48 -6.28
N VAL A 66 -3.06 -7.45 -6.75
CA VAL A 66 -4.53 -7.39 -6.62
C VAL A 66 -5.16 -8.63 -7.27
N THR A 67 -4.78 -8.94 -8.51
CA THR A 67 -5.27 -10.11 -9.26
C THR A 67 -5.03 -11.41 -8.49
N SER A 68 -3.82 -11.59 -7.95
CA SER A 68 -3.47 -12.76 -7.14
C SER A 68 -4.30 -12.88 -5.86
N VAL A 69 -4.66 -11.77 -5.21
CA VAL A 69 -5.45 -11.77 -3.97
C VAL A 69 -6.93 -12.04 -4.24
N VAL A 70 -7.48 -11.46 -5.31
CA VAL A 70 -8.91 -11.61 -5.65
C VAL A 70 -9.20 -12.91 -6.40
N GLY A 71 -8.18 -13.57 -6.96
CA GLY A 71 -8.30 -14.86 -7.62
C GLY A 71 -8.96 -14.80 -9.00
N VAL A 72 -8.72 -13.72 -9.76
CA VAL A 72 -9.17 -13.57 -11.16
C VAL A 72 -8.20 -14.14 -12.17
#